data_AF-A0A1J3KAJ9-F1
#
_entry.id   AF-A0A1J3KAJ9-F1
#
_cell.length_a   1.000
_cell.length_b   1.000
_cell.length_c   1.000
_cell.angle_alpha   90.00
_cell.angle_beta   90.00
_cell.angle_gamma   90.00
#
_symmetry.space_group_name_H-M   'P 1'
#
loop_
_entity.id
_entity.type
_entity.pdbx_description
1 polymer ?
#
loop_
_entity_poly.entity_id
_entity_poly.type
_entity_poly.pdbx_seq_one_letter_code
_entity_poly.pdbx_strand_id
1 'polypeptide(L)'
;SQKDIGKVIALDPALLGCSIGTKLEPNMRYYVSLGIRIHQLGEMIADFPMLLRYNVDNLRPKYSYLRRTMIRPLQDLIEFPRFFSYSLERRIIPRHTIMVENRVNFKLRHMLACTDEEFERRVREKVERRERFEAGLDSEDSQPSDETISDEEIAVSDSPEEVEEVA
;
A
#
# COMPACT_ATOMS: atom_id res chain seq x y z
N SER A 1 -15.42 -8.30 14.34
CA SER A 1 -15.95 -8.87 15.60
C SER A 1 -15.94 -7.81 16.71
N GLN A 2 -16.52 -8.05 17.90
CA GLN A 2 -16.39 -7.11 19.04
C GLN A 2 -14.93 -6.88 19.44
N LYS A 3 -14.09 -7.93 19.35
CA LYS A 3 -12.65 -7.84 19.60
C LYS A 3 -11.96 -6.90 18.60
N ASP A 4 -12.32 -6.97 17.32
CA ASP A 4 -11.73 -6.11 16.29
C ASP A 4 -12.16 -4.65 16.47
N ILE A 5 -13.42 -4.41 16.89
CA ILE A 5 -13.89 -3.05 17.23
C ILE A 5 -13.05 -2.48 18.37
N GLY A 6 -12.80 -3.27 19.43
CA GLY A 6 -11.94 -2.89 20.54
C GLY A 6 -10.51 -2.56 20.08
N LYS A 7 -9.93 -3.39 19.19
CA LYS A 7 -8.61 -3.16 18.58
C LYS A 7 -8.58 -1.84 17.80
N VAL A 8 -9.58 -1.58 16.95
CA VAL A 8 -9.70 -0.35 16.15
C VAL A 8 -9.73 0.89 17.03
N ILE A 9 -10.57 0.89 18.07
CA ILE A 9 -10.69 2.01 19.01
C ILE A 9 -9.38 2.22 19.78
N ALA A 10 -8.69 1.15 20.17
CA ALA A 10 -7.41 1.25 20.86
C ALA A 10 -6.30 1.84 19.97
N LEU A 11 -6.30 1.51 18.67
CA LEU A 11 -5.32 2.00 17.70
C LEU A 11 -5.60 3.44 17.24
N ASP A 12 -6.87 3.84 17.16
CA ASP A 12 -7.27 5.18 16.75
C ASP A 12 -8.51 5.69 17.51
N PRO A 13 -8.34 6.14 18.77
CA PRO A 13 -9.45 6.62 19.60
C PRO A 13 -10.19 7.82 18.97
N ALA A 14 -9.52 8.58 18.10
CA ALA A 14 -10.10 9.76 17.44
C ALA A 14 -11.29 9.42 16.52
N LEU A 15 -11.44 8.16 16.10
CA LEU A 15 -12.62 7.72 15.34
C LEU A 15 -13.93 7.91 16.11
N LEU A 16 -13.90 7.85 17.44
CA LEU A 16 -15.09 8.09 18.27
C LEU A 16 -15.58 9.54 18.20
N GLY A 17 -14.69 10.48 17.84
CA GLY A 17 -15.03 11.88 17.62
C GLY A 17 -15.44 12.22 16.19
N CYS A 18 -15.32 11.27 15.24
CA CYS A 18 -15.63 11.52 13.84
C CYS A 18 -17.16 11.51 13.60
N SER A 19 -17.64 12.46 12.81
CA SER A 19 -19.04 12.49 12.38
C SER A 19 -19.35 11.29 11.47
N ILE A 20 -20.39 10.53 11.83
CA ILE A 20 -20.83 9.39 11.02
C ILE A 20 -21.26 9.86 9.63
N GLY A 21 -22.18 10.82 9.54
CA GLY A 21 -22.80 11.21 8.28
C GLY A 21 -21.89 12.01 7.34
N THR A 22 -20.95 12.78 7.88
CA THR A 22 -20.09 13.66 7.06
C THR A 22 -18.68 13.12 6.85
N LYS A 23 -18.21 12.16 7.66
CA LYS A 23 -16.84 11.64 7.57
C LYS A 23 -16.78 10.13 7.35
N LEU A 24 -17.37 9.35 8.25
CA LEU A 24 -17.22 7.88 8.23
C LEU A 24 -18.01 7.24 7.10
N GLU A 25 -19.29 7.60 6.97
CA GLU A 25 -20.18 7.03 5.97
C GLU A 25 -19.75 7.37 4.53
N PRO A 26 -19.37 8.62 4.17
CA PRO A 26 -18.82 8.91 2.86
C PRO A 26 -17.55 8.12 2.53
N ASN A 27 -16.65 7.93 3.51
CA ASN A 27 -15.46 7.09 3.34
C ASN A 27 -15.83 5.63 3.06
N MET A 28 -16.73 5.04 3.85
CA MET A 28 -17.18 3.67 3.63
C MET A 28 -17.85 3.50 2.27
N ARG A 29 -18.76 4.41 1.88
CA ARG A 29 -19.41 4.39 0.57
C ARG A 29 -18.39 4.48 -0.56
N TYR A 30 -17.34 5.30 -0.41
CA TYR A 30 -16.28 5.38 -1.40
C TYR A 30 -15.60 4.03 -1.61
N TYR A 31 -15.10 3.37 -0.56
CA TYR A 31 -14.45 2.07 -0.71
C TYR A 31 -15.36 1.00 -1.31
N VAL A 32 -16.63 0.96 -0.90
CA VAL A 32 -17.62 0.04 -1.48
C VAL A 32 -17.85 0.34 -2.98
N SER A 33 -17.88 1.62 -3.37
CA SER A 33 -18.00 2.01 -4.78
C SER A 33 -16.80 1.63 -5.65
N LEU A 34 -15.65 1.33 -5.05
CA LEU A 34 -14.50 0.75 -5.76
C LEU A 34 -14.69 -0.74 -6.07
N GLY A 35 -15.72 -1.38 -5.50
CA GLY A 35 -15.97 -2.82 -5.61
C GLY A 35 -15.46 -3.64 -4.42
N ILE A 36 -15.01 -2.99 -3.34
CA ILE A 36 -14.55 -3.68 -2.12
C ILE A 36 -15.77 -4.19 -1.35
N ARG A 37 -15.82 -5.50 -1.07
CA ARG A 37 -16.91 -6.10 -0.30
C ARG A 37 -16.86 -5.65 1.15
N ILE A 38 -18.01 -5.51 1.79
CA ILE A 38 -18.13 -4.98 3.17
C ILE A 38 -17.28 -5.78 4.18
N HIS A 39 -17.22 -7.11 4.06
CA HIS A 39 -16.39 -7.91 4.97
C HIS A 39 -14.89 -7.63 4.79
N GLN A 40 -14.41 -7.54 3.54
CA GLN A 40 -13.02 -7.20 3.24
C GLN A 40 -12.69 -5.80 3.74
N LEU A 41 -13.60 -4.84 3.53
CA LEU A 41 -13.43 -3.49 4.07
C LEU A 41 -13.34 -3.49 5.60
N GLY A 42 -14.13 -4.32 6.27
CA GLY A 42 -14.05 -4.51 7.72
C GLY A 42 -12.68 -5.03 8.18
N GLU A 43 -12.11 -6.00 7.47
CA GLU A 43 -10.74 -6.51 7.71
C GLU A 43 -9.69 -5.41 7.48
N MET A 44 -9.79 -4.69 6.36
CA MET A 44 -8.89 -3.57 6.05
C MET A 44 -8.90 -2.50 7.15
N ILE A 45 -10.08 -2.15 7.67
CA ILE A 45 -10.24 -1.16 8.75
C ILE A 45 -9.70 -1.71 10.08
N ALA A 46 -9.92 -2.99 10.37
CA ALA A 46 -9.41 -3.64 11.57
C ALA A 46 -7.87 -3.65 11.63
N ASP A 47 -7.22 -3.67 10.47
CA ASP A 47 -5.76 -3.63 10.35
C ASP A 47 -5.20 -2.21 10.20
N PHE A 48 -5.96 -1.31 9.55
CA PHE A 48 -5.55 0.08 9.37
C PHE A 48 -6.73 1.05 9.58
N PRO A 49 -7.07 1.40 10.84
CA PRO A 49 -8.19 2.27 11.18
C PRO A 49 -8.17 3.65 10.51
N MET A 50 -6.96 4.17 10.24
CA MET A 50 -6.72 5.45 9.56
C MET A 50 -7.44 5.57 8.21
N LEU A 51 -7.79 4.46 7.55
CA LEU A 51 -8.57 4.46 6.30
C LEU A 51 -9.84 5.31 6.38
N LEU A 52 -10.48 5.36 7.55
CA LEU A 52 -11.73 6.11 7.75
C LEU A 52 -11.51 7.61 8.00
N ARG A 53 -10.27 8.03 8.26
CA ARG A 53 -9.96 9.44 8.53
C ARG A 53 -9.49 10.21 7.30
N TYR A 54 -9.10 9.54 6.22
CA TYR A 54 -8.69 10.25 5.01
C TYR A 54 -9.87 11.01 4.39
N ASN A 55 -9.56 12.10 3.69
CA ASN A 55 -10.53 12.71 2.80
C ASN A 55 -10.60 11.87 1.51
N VAL A 56 -11.81 11.53 1.08
CA VAL A 56 -12.06 10.82 -0.18
C VAL A 56 -11.40 11.54 -1.38
N ASP A 57 -11.34 12.87 -1.35
CA ASP A 57 -10.69 13.66 -2.41
C ASP A 57 -9.19 13.40 -2.49
N ASN A 58 -8.55 13.04 -1.38
CA ASN A 58 -7.14 12.62 -1.34
C ASN A 58 -6.96 11.14 -1.73
N LEU A 59 -7.98 10.30 -1.55
CA LEU A 59 -7.94 8.88 -1.90
C LEU A 59 -8.15 8.64 -3.40
N ARG A 60 -9.02 9.42 -4.03
CA ARG A 60 -9.36 9.33 -5.47
C ARG A 60 -8.14 9.39 -6.40
N PRO A 61 -7.23 10.39 -6.30
CA PRO A 61 -6.08 10.46 -7.20
C PRO A 61 -5.12 9.28 -6.98
N LYS A 62 -4.91 8.85 -5.73
CA LYS A 62 -4.07 7.68 -5.41
C LYS A 62 -4.63 6.40 -6.02
N TYR A 63 -5.94 6.15 -5.88
CA TYR A 63 -6.59 4.99 -6.46
C TYR A 63 -6.61 5.05 -8.01
N SER A 64 -6.86 6.23 -8.58
CA SER A 64 -6.82 6.44 -10.03
C SER A 64 -5.43 6.11 -10.58
N TYR A 65 -4.37 6.55 -9.92
CA TYR A 65 -3.00 6.23 -10.32
C TYR A 65 -2.73 4.72 -10.26
N LEU A 66 -3.12 4.06 -9.17
CA LEU A 66 -2.97 2.61 -9.01
C LEU A 66 -3.64 1.82 -10.15
N ARG A 67 -4.88 2.18 -10.51
CA ARG A 67 -5.67 1.44 -11.51
C ARG A 67 -5.34 1.80 -12.96
N ARG A 68 -5.11 3.08 -13.24
CA ARG A 68 -4.99 3.60 -14.61
C ARG A 68 -3.55 3.78 -15.07
N THR A 69 -2.63 4.02 -14.13
CA THR A 69 -1.22 4.25 -14.46
C THR A 69 -0.36 3.05 -14.12
N MET A 70 -0.50 2.49 -12.91
CA MET A 70 0.25 1.30 -12.50
C MET A 70 -0.37 -0.01 -13.00
N ILE A 71 -1.61 0.05 -13.53
CA ILE A 71 -2.38 -1.10 -14.05
C ILE A 71 -2.42 -2.26 -13.03
N ARG A 72 -2.64 -1.96 -11.74
CA ARG A 72 -2.70 -2.96 -10.67
C ARG A 72 -4.13 -3.41 -10.38
N PRO A 73 -4.35 -4.69 -10.00
CA PRO A 73 -5.67 -5.16 -9.58
C PRO A 73 -6.12 -4.47 -8.28
N LEU A 74 -7.44 -4.44 -8.03
CA LEU A 74 -7.98 -3.96 -6.76
C LEU A 74 -7.46 -4.79 -5.57
N GLN A 75 -7.12 -6.06 -5.82
CA GLN A 75 -6.62 -6.99 -4.81
C GLN A 75 -5.35 -6.48 -4.11
N ASP A 76 -4.42 -5.85 -4.84
CA ASP A 76 -3.20 -5.26 -4.26
C ASP A 76 -3.53 -4.20 -3.19
N LEU A 77 -4.64 -3.46 -3.36
CA LEU A 77 -5.09 -2.46 -2.40
C LEU A 77 -5.73 -3.10 -1.16
N ILE A 78 -6.46 -4.20 -1.33
CA ILE A 78 -7.10 -4.93 -0.24
C ILE A 78 -6.02 -5.57 0.64
N GLU A 79 -4.98 -6.15 0.04
CA GLU A 79 -3.85 -6.75 0.75
C GLU A 79 -2.93 -5.72 1.41
N PHE A 80 -2.89 -4.50 0.88
CA PHE A 80 -2.06 -3.43 1.44
C PHE A 80 -2.82 -2.09 1.54
N PRO A 81 -3.76 -1.95 2.48
CA PRO A 81 -4.58 -0.74 2.61
C PRO A 81 -3.76 0.50 2.98
N ARG A 82 -2.60 0.29 3.63
CA ARG A 82 -1.62 1.33 3.94
C ARG A 82 -1.09 2.03 2.68
N PHE A 83 -1.32 1.51 1.47
CA PHE A 83 -1.10 2.25 0.22
C PHE A 83 -1.58 3.71 0.28
N PHE A 84 -2.76 3.94 0.86
CA PHE A 84 -3.33 5.28 0.95
C PHE A 84 -2.60 6.23 1.92
N SER A 85 -1.75 5.73 2.80
CA SER A 85 -0.96 6.58 3.70
C SER A 85 0.23 7.22 3.02
N TYR A 86 0.73 6.65 1.93
CA TYR A 86 1.90 7.19 1.23
C TYR A 86 1.52 8.38 0.34
N SER A 87 2.42 9.35 0.25
CA SER A 87 2.28 10.49 -0.65
C SER A 87 2.25 10.03 -2.11
N LEU A 88 1.29 10.55 -2.88
CA LEU A 88 1.21 10.25 -4.31
C LEU A 88 2.45 10.76 -5.03
N GLU A 89 2.75 12.04 -4.85
CA GLU A 89 3.81 12.74 -5.57
C GLU A 89 5.20 12.46 -5.01
N ARG A 90 5.34 12.33 -3.69
CA ARG A 90 6.66 12.16 -3.07
C ARG A 90 7.11 10.70 -2.93
N ARG A 91 6.19 9.73 -3.00
CA ARG A 91 6.52 8.32 -2.72
C ARG A 91 6.02 7.34 -3.77
N ILE A 92 4.72 7.36 -4.10
CA ILE A 92 4.12 6.37 -5.00
C ILE A 92 4.65 6.56 -6.43
N ILE A 93 4.56 7.78 -6.97
CA ILE A 93 4.99 8.09 -8.34
C ILE A 93 6.50 7.86 -8.53
N PRO A 94 7.40 8.42 -7.71
CA PRO A 94 8.85 8.26 -7.92
C PRO A 94 9.29 6.80 -7.92
N ARG A 95 8.80 6.00 -6.96
CA ARG A 95 9.14 4.58 -6.88
C ARG A 95 8.55 3.78 -8.03
N HIS A 96 7.35 4.12 -8.49
CA HIS A 96 6.75 3.45 -9.64
C HIS A 96 7.55 3.73 -10.92
N THR A 97 7.96 4.98 -11.13
CA THR A 97 8.80 5.37 -12.27
C THR A 97 10.11 4.59 -12.29
N ILE A 98 10.82 4.52 -11.17
CA ILE A 98 12.08 3.75 -11.05
C ILE A 98 11.83 2.28 -11.38
N MET A 99 10.73 1.68 -10.92
CA MET A 99 10.39 0.31 -11.24
C MET A 99 10.16 0.07 -12.74
N VAL A 100 9.45 0.98 -13.41
CA VAL A 100 9.16 0.91 -14.85
C VAL A 100 10.45 1.06 -15.66
N GLU A 101 11.26 2.08 -15.36
CA GLU A 101 12.54 2.35 -16.05
C GLU A 101 13.49 1.15 -15.94
N ASN A 102 13.56 0.54 -14.76
CA ASN A 102 14.41 -0.62 -14.51
C ASN A 102 13.77 -1.95 -14.92
N ARG A 103 12.53 -1.96 -15.43
CA ARG A 103 11.76 -3.16 -15.80
C ARG A 103 11.67 -4.18 -14.65
N VAL A 104 11.42 -3.72 -13.44
CA VAL A 104 11.27 -4.54 -12.23
C VAL A 104 9.86 -4.42 -11.66
N ASN A 105 9.37 -5.48 -11.04
CA ASN A 105 8.04 -5.51 -10.42
C ASN A 105 8.13 -6.02 -8.97
N PHE A 106 7.44 -5.33 -8.06
CA PHE A 106 7.34 -5.65 -6.64
C PHE A 106 5.88 -5.54 -6.19
N LYS A 107 5.52 -6.28 -5.13
CA LYS A 107 4.27 -6.05 -4.37
C LYS A 107 4.27 -4.64 -3.77
N LEU A 108 3.10 -4.02 -3.61
CA LEU A 108 2.98 -2.66 -3.07
C LEU A 108 3.65 -2.49 -1.70
N ARG A 109 3.47 -3.48 -0.80
CA ARG A 109 4.16 -3.53 0.50
C ARG A 109 5.68 -3.40 0.32
N HIS A 110 6.26 -4.22 -0.55
CA HIS A 110 7.71 -4.25 -0.78
C HIS A 110 8.23 -3.00 -1.51
N MET A 111 7.37 -2.37 -2.30
CA MET A 111 7.66 -1.13 -3.01
C MET A 111 7.60 0.09 -2.08
N LEU A 112 6.66 0.18 -1.15
CA LEU A 112 6.35 1.43 -0.45
C LEU A 112 6.76 1.45 1.02
N ALA A 113 6.78 0.29 1.68
CA ALA A 113 6.97 0.21 3.13
C ALA A 113 8.44 0.24 3.59
N CYS A 114 9.39 -0.03 2.71
CA CYS A 114 10.83 0.00 3.04
C CYS A 114 11.45 1.39 2.86
N THR A 115 12.62 1.63 3.44
CA THR A 115 13.40 2.88 3.25
C THR A 115 13.82 3.06 1.79
N ASP A 116 14.34 4.25 1.43
CA ASP A 116 14.81 4.51 0.07
C ASP A 116 16.04 3.64 -0.26
N GLU A 117 16.96 3.48 0.68
CA GLU A 117 18.15 2.64 0.52
C GLU A 117 17.78 1.17 0.27
N GLU A 118 16.82 0.65 1.02
CA GLU A 118 16.35 -0.73 0.89
C GLU A 118 15.57 -0.94 -0.42
N PHE A 119 14.77 0.05 -0.83
CA PHE A 119 14.10 0.02 -2.13
C PHE A 119 15.11 0.00 -3.29
N GLU A 120 16.10 0.89 -3.26
CA GLU A 120 17.15 0.95 -4.27
C GLU A 120 17.98 -0.33 -4.33
N ARG A 121 18.32 -0.90 -3.16
CA ARG A 121 19.01 -2.20 -3.07
C ARG A 121 18.22 -3.29 -3.79
N ARG A 122 16.91 -3.42 -3.53
CA ARG A 122 16.03 -4.41 -4.19
C ARG A 122 15.95 -4.20 -5.70
N VAL A 123 15.91 -2.96 -6.16
CA VAL A 123 15.92 -2.62 -7.59
C VAL A 123 17.23 -3.10 -8.22
N ARG A 124 18.39 -2.74 -7.65
CA ARG A 124 19.70 -3.16 -8.15
C ARG A 124 19.82 -4.68 -8.22
N GLU A 125 19.46 -5.38 -7.16
CA GLU A 125 19.52 -6.85 -7.12
C GLU A 125 18.61 -7.50 -8.18
N LYS A 126 17.44 -6.91 -8.46
CA LYS A 126 16.59 -7.37 -9.56
C LYS A 126 17.16 -7.10 -10.95
N VAL A 127 17.80 -5.96 -11.14
CA VAL A 127 18.45 -5.61 -12.41
C VAL A 127 19.64 -6.53 -12.66
N GLU A 128 20.55 -6.67 -11.69
CA GLU A 128 21.74 -7.52 -11.81
C GLU A 128 21.38 -9.00 -12.05
N ARG A 129 20.35 -9.51 -11.36
CA ARG A 129 19.88 -10.89 -11.60
C ARG A 129 19.37 -11.07 -13.03
N ARG A 130 18.64 -10.10 -13.56
CA ARG A 130 18.17 -10.14 -14.95
C ARG A 130 19.35 -10.11 -15.91
N GLU A 131 20.33 -9.25 -15.68
CA GLU A 131 21.52 -9.14 -16.53
C GLU A 131 22.36 -10.43 -16.53
N ARG A 132 22.53 -11.08 -15.36
CA ARG A 132 23.20 -12.39 -15.28
C ARG A 132 22.47 -13.47 -16.06
N PHE A 133 21.14 -13.51 -15.95
CA PHE A 133 20.30 -14.43 -16.71
C PHE A 133 20.42 -14.18 -18.22
N GLU A 134 20.35 -12.93 -18.66
CA GLU A 134 20.50 -12.53 -20.07
C GLU A 134 21.91 -12.83 -20.61
N ALA A 135 22.95 -12.77 -19.77
CA ALA A 135 24.31 -13.12 -20.12
C ALA A 135 24.58 -14.64 -20.16
N GLY A 136 23.60 -15.48 -19.80
CA GLY A 136 23.74 -16.94 -19.79
C GLY A 136 24.67 -17.47 -18.68
N LEU A 137 24.83 -16.70 -17.60
CA LEU A 137 25.69 -17.07 -16.47
C LEU A 137 24.96 -17.88 -15.39
N ASP A 138 23.64 -18.07 -15.53
CA ASP A 138 22.83 -18.89 -14.63
C ASP A 138 22.75 -20.32 -15.17
N SER A 139 23.39 -21.25 -14.44
CA SER A 139 23.25 -22.71 -14.64
C SER A 139 21.95 -23.20 -13.97
N GLU A 140 21.29 -24.19 -14.59
CA GLU A 140 19.89 -24.61 -14.40
C GLU A 140 19.43 -25.09 -13.00
N ASP A 141 19.99 -24.62 -11.88
CA ASP A 141 19.64 -25.13 -10.54
C ASP A 141 19.35 -24.06 -9.50
N SER A 142 18.61 -23.02 -9.89
CA SER A 142 17.97 -22.12 -8.94
C SER A 142 16.51 -21.97 -9.33
N GLN A 143 15.66 -22.78 -8.69
CA GLN A 143 14.21 -22.62 -8.76
C GLN A 143 13.85 -21.13 -8.58
N PRO A 144 12.81 -20.63 -9.27
CA PRO A 144 12.27 -19.34 -8.94
C PRO A 144 11.80 -19.42 -7.49
N SER A 145 12.53 -18.81 -6.56
CA SER A 145 11.90 -18.37 -5.33
C SER A 145 10.88 -17.33 -5.76
N ASP A 146 9.66 -17.79 -6.00
CA ASP A 146 8.50 -17.00 -5.66
C ASP A 146 8.72 -16.63 -4.19
N GLU A 147 9.35 -15.48 -3.97
CA GLU A 147 9.55 -14.90 -2.66
C GLU A 147 8.16 -14.51 -2.15
N THR A 148 7.40 -15.52 -1.72
CA THR A 148 6.62 -15.45 -0.49
C THR A 148 7.60 -15.17 0.65
N ILE A 149 8.15 -13.96 0.68
CA ILE A 149 8.72 -13.41 1.90
C ILE A 149 7.54 -13.34 2.86
N SER A 150 7.63 -14.15 3.90
CA SER A 150 6.77 -14.13 5.07
C SER A 150 6.65 -12.70 5.61
N ASP A 151 5.42 -12.29 5.92
CA ASP A 151 5.00 -10.94 6.34
C ASP A 151 5.58 -10.43 7.68
N GLU A 152 6.71 -10.96 8.16
CA GLU A 152 7.31 -10.51 9.43
C GLU A 152 8.57 -9.68 9.21
N GLU A 153 8.49 -8.46 9.75
CA GLU A 153 9.52 -7.42 9.88
C GLU A 153 9.89 -6.62 8.62
N ILE A 154 8.95 -5.77 8.20
CA ILE A 154 9.33 -4.46 7.69
C ILE A 154 9.12 -3.46 8.83
N ALA A 155 10.23 -2.97 9.40
CA ALA A 155 10.20 -1.88 10.37
C ALA A 155 9.42 -0.70 9.79
N VAL A 156 8.34 -0.30 10.46
CA VAL A 156 7.56 0.88 10.10
C VAL A 156 8.37 2.10 10.53
N SER A 157 9.29 2.53 9.67
CA SER A 157 9.94 3.83 9.77
C SER A 157 9.51 4.69 8.60
N ASP A 158 8.27 5.18 8.69
CA ASP A 158 7.97 6.52 8.18
C ASP A 158 6.75 7.04 8.94
N SER A 159 6.96 8.11 9.69
CA SER A 159 5.88 8.85 10.35
C SER A 159 4.94 9.36 9.27
N PRO A 160 3.61 9.28 9.45
CA PRO A 160 2.70 9.92 8.51
C PRO A 160 3.01 11.41 8.49
N GLU A 161 3.55 11.90 7.36
CA GLU A 161 3.63 13.33 7.11
C GLU A 161 2.24 13.95 7.28
N GLU A 162 2.30 15.13 7.88
CA GLU A 162 1.22 15.86 8.51
C GLU A 162 -0.09 15.81 7.73
N VAL A 163 -1.16 15.49 8.46
CA VAL A 163 -2.51 15.86 8.08
C VAL A 163 -2.53 17.37 7.86
N GLU A 164 -2.56 17.82 6.61
CA GLU A 164 -3.08 19.15 6.29
C GLU A 164 -4.54 19.16 6.75
N GLU A 165 -4.72 19.68 7.96
CA GLU A 165 -5.98 20.06 8.55
C GLU A 165 -6.51 21.25 7.74
N VAL A 166 -7.48 20.97 6.87
CA VAL A 166 -8.32 22.00 6.27
C VAL A 166 -9.75 21.71 6.73
N ALA A 167 -10.14 22.48 7.76
CA ALA A 167 -11.46 22.80 8.30
C ALA A 167 -12.65 21.89 7.97
#